data_AF-A0A2N0M1K6-F1
#
_entry.id   AF-A0A2N0M1K6-F1
#
_cell.length_a   1.000
_cell.length_b   1.000
_cell.length_c   1.000
_cell.angle_alpha   90.00
_cell.angle_beta   90.00
_cell.angle_gamma   90.00
#
_symmetry.space_group_name_H-M   'P 1'
#
loop_
_entity.id
_entity.type
_entity.pdbx_description
1 polymer ?
#
loop_
_entity_poly.entity_id
_entity_poly.type
_entity_poly.pdbx_seq_one_letter_code
_entity_poly.pdbx_strand_id
1 'polypeptide(L)'
;MVKSDNPAGRLFGVLDAVGKYHNANAPMKSVWGYVLSDADFHAPASTWRQYGALLGLVEEGRIWVEQSEVADKLIYLKPFDELARLFDNTNLEETCDTWKRKLDDTTMVALQFCSVYFSASKKEA
;
A
#
# COMPACT_ATOMS: atom_id res chain seq x y z
N MET A 1 0.34 11.84 -8.17
CA MET A 1 0.60 10.86 -7.08
C MET A 1 1.29 11.58 -5.92
N VAL A 2 0.88 11.35 -4.67
CA VAL A 2 1.57 11.92 -3.50
C VAL A 2 2.94 11.27 -3.41
N LYS A 3 4.01 12.02 -3.73
CA LYS A 3 5.38 11.63 -3.38
C LYS A 3 5.50 11.70 -1.85
N SER A 4 5.09 10.63 -1.18
CA SER A 4 5.38 10.47 0.25
C SER A 4 6.83 10.03 0.40
N ASP A 5 7.49 10.59 1.40
CA ASP A 5 8.87 10.28 1.74
C ASP A 5 9.01 9.02 2.60
N ASN A 6 7.88 8.40 2.98
CA ASN A 6 7.84 7.18 3.78
C ASN A 6 6.98 6.07 3.12
N PRO A 7 7.24 4.79 3.44
CA PRO A 7 6.54 3.64 2.88
C PRO A 7 5.03 3.66 3.12
N ALA A 8 4.59 4.11 4.30
CA ALA A 8 3.17 4.15 4.65
C ALA A 8 2.40 5.07 3.69
N GLY A 9 2.92 6.26 3.40
CA GLY A 9 2.29 7.17 2.45
C GLY A 9 2.38 6.71 1.00
N ARG A 10 3.45 6.00 0.62
CA ARG A 10 3.55 5.37 -0.70
C ARG A 10 2.49 4.27 -0.86
N LEU A 11 2.31 3.41 0.14
CA LEU A 11 1.25 2.39 0.17
C LEU A 11 -0.13 3.02 0.13
N PHE A 12 -0.37 4.03 0.96
CA PHE A 12 -1.65 4.74 0.99
C PHE A 12 -1.98 5.33 -0.39
N GLY A 13 -1.00 5.96 -1.04
CA GLY A 13 -1.17 6.50 -2.40
C GLY A 13 -1.53 5.43 -3.44
N VAL A 14 -0.91 4.26 -3.37
CA VAL A 14 -1.22 3.13 -4.25
C VAL A 14 -2.64 2.61 -4.00
N LEU A 15 -3.02 2.39 -2.74
CA LEU A 15 -4.32 1.85 -2.38
C LEU A 15 -5.46 2.84 -2.65
N ASP A 16 -5.25 4.13 -2.42
CA ASP A 16 -6.18 5.20 -2.78
C ASP A 16 -6.38 5.27 -4.30
N ALA A 17 -5.32 5.08 -5.10
CA ALA A 17 -5.43 4.99 -6.56
C ALA A 17 -6.23 3.76 -7.01
N VAL A 18 -6.08 2.61 -6.35
CA VAL A 18 -6.96 1.44 -6.57
C VAL A 18 -8.40 1.82 -6.24
N GLY A 19 -8.65 2.44 -5.09
CA GLY A 19 -9.96 2.94 -4.65
C GLY A 19 -10.65 3.79 -5.71
N LYS A 20 -9.89 4.67 -6.38
CA LYS A 20 -10.36 5.59 -7.44
C LYS A 20 -10.42 4.96 -8.84
N TYR A 21 -9.98 3.73 -9.01
CA TYR A 21 -10.03 3.07 -10.32
C TYR A 21 -11.47 2.91 -10.81
N HIS A 22 -11.74 3.43 -12.01
CA HIS A 22 -13.09 3.67 -12.53
C HIS A 22 -13.83 2.42 -13.00
N ASN A 23 -13.11 1.37 -13.44
CA ASN A 23 -13.72 0.15 -13.95
C ASN A 23 -13.79 -0.93 -12.85
N ALA A 24 -14.94 -0.98 -12.17
CA ALA A 24 -15.25 -1.92 -11.09
C ALA A 24 -15.11 -3.41 -11.47
N ASN A 25 -15.36 -3.75 -12.75
CA ASN A 25 -15.35 -5.13 -13.25
C ASN A 25 -14.00 -5.53 -13.86
N ALA A 26 -13.02 -4.62 -13.92
CA ALA A 26 -11.69 -4.96 -14.41
C ALA A 26 -11.05 -6.02 -13.50
N PRO A 27 -10.34 -7.01 -14.07
CA PRO A 27 -9.58 -7.96 -13.27
C PRO A 27 -8.41 -7.25 -12.58
N MET A 28 -8.09 -7.65 -11.35
CA MET A 28 -7.06 -6.99 -10.54
C MET A 28 -5.69 -6.95 -11.23
N LYS A 29 -5.33 -7.92 -12.08
CA LYS A 29 -4.09 -7.84 -12.89
C LYS A 29 -4.00 -6.59 -13.74
N SER A 30 -5.12 -6.14 -14.32
CA SER A 30 -5.19 -4.93 -15.14
C SER A 30 -5.17 -3.67 -14.28
N VAL A 31 -5.82 -3.72 -13.12
CA VAL A 31 -5.83 -2.61 -12.14
C VAL A 31 -4.43 -2.38 -11.60
N TRP A 32 -3.74 -3.43 -11.15
CA TRP A 32 -2.36 -3.34 -10.68
C TRP A 32 -1.42 -2.88 -11.77
N GLY A 33 -1.56 -3.43 -12.99
CA GLY A 33 -0.79 -2.96 -14.14
C GLY A 33 -0.96 -1.45 -14.37
N TYR A 34 -2.20 -0.93 -14.28
CA TYR A 34 -2.47 0.49 -14.42
C TYR A 34 -1.89 1.31 -13.25
N VAL A 35 -2.28 1.00 -12.01
CA VAL A 35 -1.92 1.78 -10.81
C VAL A 35 -0.42 1.80 -10.58
N LEU A 36 0.26 0.68 -10.82
CA LEU A 36 1.70 0.57 -10.58
C LEU A 36 2.53 1.07 -11.77
N SER A 37 1.98 1.16 -12.98
CA SER A 37 2.66 1.78 -14.13
C SER A 37 2.77 3.30 -14.01
N ASP A 38 1.82 3.96 -13.33
CA ASP A 38 1.83 5.40 -13.06
C ASP A 38 2.74 5.77 -11.86
N ALA A 39 3.20 4.77 -11.09
CA ALA A 39 3.86 4.97 -9.82
C ALA A 39 5.41 5.09 -9.87
N ASP A 40 6.01 5.59 -10.94
CA ASP A 40 7.48 5.64 -11.15
C ASP A 40 8.17 4.25 -11.10
N PHE A 41 7.44 3.14 -11.17
CA PHE A 41 8.01 1.83 -11.49
C PHE A 41 8.31 1.76 -12.99
N HIS A 42 9.28 2.53 -13.45
CA HIS A 42 9.69 2.63 -14.85
C HIS A 42 10.27 1.31 -15.39
N ALA A 43 9.40 0.39 -15.80
CA ALA A 43 9.64 -0.65 -16.80
C ALA A 43 8.32 -1.38 -17.08
N PRO A 44 8.14 -2.00 -18.27
CA PRO A 44 7.17 -3.08 -18.46
C PRO A 44 7.69 -4.32 -17.69
N ALA A 45 7.79 -4.21 -16.37
CA ALA A 45 7.97 -5.33 -15.49
C ALA A 45 6.62 -6.07 -15.51
N SER A 46 6.63 -7.39 -15.68
CA SER A 46 5.41 -8.19 -15.60
C SER A 46 4.61 -7.80 -14.35
N THR A 47 3.28 -7.83 -14.40
CA THR A 47 2.39 -7.51 -13.26
C THR A 47 2.87 -8.17 -11.96
N TRP A 48 3.45 -9.36 -12.05
CA TRP A 48 4.08 -10.07 -10.93
C TRP A 48 5.28 -9.36 -10.28
N ARG A 49 6.16 -8.71 -11.05
CA ARG A 49 7.26 -7.92 -10.48
C ARG A 49 6.77 -6.66 -9.81
N GLN A 50 5.79 -5.98 -10.41
CA GLN A 50 5.17 -4.80 -9.80
C GLN A 50 4.44 -5.19 -8.50
N TYR A 51 3.75 -6.34 -8.51
CA TYR A 51 3.13 -6.90 -7.32
C TYR A 51 4.15 -7.31 -6.25
N GLY A 52 5.28 -7.91 -6.64
CA GLY A 52 6.39 -8.20 -5.74
C GLY A 52 6.98 -6.93 -5.11
N ALA A 53 7.04 -5.82 -5.85
CA ALA A 53 7.46 -4.54 -5.30
C ALA A 53 6.44 -3.96 -4.31
N LEU A 54 5.15 -4.20 -4.50
CA LEU A 54 4.10 -3.85 -3.53
C LEU A 54 4.27 -4.62 -2.21
N LEU A 55 4.55 -5.93 -2.28
CA LEU A 55 4.89 -6.74 -1.10
C LEU A 55 6.15 -6.23 -0.41
N GLY A 56 7.19 -5.90 -1.18
CA GLY A 56 8.41 -5.30 -0.66
C GLY A 56 8.17 -3.96 0.05
N LEU A 57 7.23 -3.15 -0.44
CA LEU A 57 6.86 -1.88 0.18
C LEU A 57 6.12 -2.05 1.51
N VAL A 58 5.34 -3.13 1.67
CA VAL A 58 4.76 -3.51 2.97
C VAL A 58 5.86 -3.84 3.96
N GLU A 59 6.83 -4.66 3.55
CA GLU A 59 7.97 -5.03 4.40
C GLU A 59 8.83 -3.81 4.76
N GLU A 60 9.11 -2.93 3.79
CA GLU A 60 9.82 -1.66 4.02
C GLU A 60 9.12 -0.83 5.10
N GLY A 61 7.78 -0.78 5.07
CA GLY A 61 6.97 -0.10 6.08
C GLY A 61 7.05 -0.73 7.47
N ARG A 62 7.03 -2.06 7.57
CA ARG A 62 7.22 -2.76 8.84
C ARG A 62 8.57 -2.45 9.46
N ILE A 63 9.64 -2.62 8.69
CA ILE A 63 11.02 -2.33 9.11
C ILE A 63 11.13 -0.88 9.57
N TRP A 64 10.50 0.06 8.85
CA TRP A 64 10.50 1.47 9.23
C TRP A 64 9.86 1.70 10.60
N VAL A 65 8.71 1.09 10.88
CA VAL A 65 8.05 1.17 12.19
C VAL A 65 8.92 0.55 13.27
N GLU A 66 9.50 -0.63 13.01
CA GLU A 66 10.36 -1.35 13.95
C GLU A 66 11.61 -0.55 14.33
N GLN A 67 12.17 0.21 13.39
CA GLN A 67 13.34 1.07 13.60
C GLN A 67 12.99 2.42 14.23
N SER A 68 11.72 2.81 14.27
CA SER A 68 11.30 4.09 14.85
C SER A 68 11.32 4.10 16.39
N GLU A 69 11.37 5.30 16.98
CA GLU A 69 11.33 5.49 18.44
C GLU A 69 9.90 5.57 19.00
N VAL A 70 8.89 5.18 18.22
CA VAL A 70 7.50 5.28 18.65
C VAL A 70 7.22 4.36 19.85
N ALA A 71 6.48 4.89 20.83
CA ALA A 71 6.25 4.22 22.11
C ALA A 71 5.47 2.89 21.98
N ASP A 72 4.48 2.84 21.09
CA ASP A 72 3.67 1.64 20.85
C ASP A 72 3.73 1.22 19.38
N LYS A 73 4.78 0.48 19.03
CA LYS A 73 5.01 -0.01 17.67
C LYS A 73 3.90 -0.91 17.15
N LEU A 74 3.20 -1.63 18.04
CA LEU A 74 2.15 -2.58 17.63
C LEU A 74 1.00 -1.88 16.92
N ILE A 75 0.64 -0.67 17.37
CA ILE A 75 -0.40 0.13 16.73
C ILE A 75 -0.02 0.49 15.29
N TYR A 76 1.24 0.87 15.06
CA TYR A 76 1.74 1.29 13.76
C TYR A 76 2.08 0.11 12.84
N LEU A 77 2.36 -1.08 13.39
CA LEU A 77 2.58 -2.31 12.63
C LEU A 77 1.27 -2.91 12.09
N LYS A 78 0.17 -2.76 12.83
CA LYS A 78 -1.14 -3.34 12.49
C LYS A 78 -1.57 -3.14 11.02
N PRO A 79 -1.56 -1.93 10.42
CA PRO A 79 -1.97 -1.78 9.03
C PRO A 79 -1.08 -2.59 8.06
N PHE A 80 0.21 -2.75 8.35
CA PHE A 80 1.10 -3.55 7.51
C PHE A 80 0.83 -5.05 7.66
N ASP A 81 0.51 -5.53 8.87
CA ASP A 81 0.11 -6.92 9.10
C ASP A 81 -1.20 -7.28 8.38
N GLU A 82 -2.17 -6.36 8.37
CA GLU A 82 -3.43 -6.55 7.64
C GLU A 82 -3.20 -6.54 6.12
N LEU A 83 -2.38 -5.60 5.61
CA LEU A 83 -2.05 -5.53 4.18
C LEU A 83 -1.25 -6.75 3.71
N ALA A 84 -0.32 -7.26 4.51
CA ALA A 84 0.39 -8.50 4.20
C ALA A 84 -0.60 -9.67 4.03
N ARG A 85 -1.54 -9.83 4.98
CA ARG A 85 -2.60 -10.86 4.89
C ARG A 85 -3.50 -10.67 3.68
N LEU A 86 -3.87 -9.43 3.35
CA LEU A 86 -4.67 -9.13 2.17
C LEU A 86 -3.93 -9.49 0.87
N PHE A 87 -2.65 -9.16 0.77
CA PHE A 87 -1.85 -9.42 -0.42
C PHE A 87 -1.49 -10.90 -0.59
N ASP A 88 -1.27 -11.64 0.49
CA ASP A 88 -1.08 -13.10 0.42
C ASP A 88 -2.29 -13.84 -0.15
N ASN A 89 -3.50 -13.28 0.06
CA ASN A 89 -4.77 -13.86 -0.39
C ASN A 89 -5.35 -13.18 -1.66
N THR A 90 -4.56 -12.35 -2.34
CA THR A 90 -5.04 -11.62 -3.53
C THR A 90 -5.17 -12.56 -4.72
N ASN A 91 -6.34 -12.54 -5.37
CA ASN A 91 -6.58 -13.23 -6.62
C ASN A 91 -6.52 -12.22 -7.78
N LEU A 92 -5.51 -12.30 -8.65
CA LEU A 92 -5.33 -11.36 -9.75
C LEU A 92 -6.45 -11.40 -10.83
N GLU A 93 -7.26 -12.46 -10.84
CA GLU A 93 -8.40 -12.61 -11.75
C GLU A 93 -9.72 -12.11 -11.11
N GLU A 94 -9.73 -11.78 -9.82
CA GLU A 94 -10.93 -11.21 -9.19
C GLU A 94 -11.19 -9.78 -9.69
N THR A 95 -12.44 -9.34 -9.61
CA THR A 95 -12.81 -7.99 -10.03
C THR A 95 -12.31 -6.95 -9.04
N CYS A 96 -12.03 -5.73 -9.54
CA CYS A 96 -11.62 -4.59 -8.74
C CYS A 96 -12.55 -4.33 -7.55
N ASP A 97 -13.86 -4.38 -7.77
CA ASP A 97 -14.87 -4.19 -6.74
C ASP A 97 -14.86 -5.31 -5.67
N THR A 98 -14.63 -6.57 -6.07
CA THR A 98 -14.51 -7.68 -5.12
C THR A 98 -13.28 -7.51 -4.25
N TRP A 99 -12.15 -7.14 -4.85
CA TRP A 99 -10.92 -6.90 -4.12
C TRP A 99 -11.04 -5.71 -3.15
N LYS A 100 -11.64 -4.60 -3.60
CA LYS A 100 -11.86 -3.40 -2.77
C LYS A 100 -12.65 -3.70 -1.50
N ARG A 101 -13.63 -4.60 -1.55
CA ARG A 101 -14.42 -5.00 -0.36
C ARG A 101 -13.59 -5.73 0.71
N LYS A 102 -12.43 -6.27 0.35
CA LYS A 102 -11.51 -6.93 1.29
C LYS A 102 -10.60 -5.92 2.01
N LEU A 103 -10.41 -4.73 1.44
CA LEU A 103 -9.66 -3.65 2.06
C LEU A 103 -10.58 -2.88 3.00
N ASP A 104 -10.33 -2.97 4.30
CA ASP A 104 -11.14 -2.30 5.28
C ASP A 104 -10.73 -0.83 5.48
N ASP A 105 -11.72 0.03 5.77
CA ASP A 105 -11.50 1.46 5.99
C ASP A 105 -10.59 1.74 7.20
N THR A 106 -10.57 0.85 8.20
CA THR A 106 -9.74 1.04 9.40
C THR A 106 -8.25 0.90 9.04
N THR A 107 -7.90 -0.07 8.21
CA THR A 107 -6.56 -0.26 7.67
C THR A 107 -6.13 0.94 6.84
N MET A 108 -7.02 1.48 5.99
CA MET A 108 -6.73 2.70 5.21
C MET A 108 -6.48 3.93 6.09
N VAL A 109 -7.32 4.15 7.10
CA VAL A 109 -7.16 5.26 8.05
C VAL A 109 -5.88 5.10 8.87
N ALA A 110 -5.61 3.92 9.42
CA ALA A 110 -4.41 3.65 10.20
C ALA A 110 -3.13 3.85 9.36
N LEU A 111 -3.14 3.42 8.10
CA LEU A 111 -2.05 3.64 7.16
C LEU A 111 -1.85 5.14 6.85
N GLN A 112 -2.93 5.90 6.68
CA GLN A 112 -2.87 7.34 6.52
C GLN A 112 -2.27 8.04 7.75
N PHE A 113 -2.65 7.60 8.95
CA PHE A 113 -2.04 8.09 10.20
C PHE A 113 -0.54 7.79 10.27
N CYS A 114 -0.14 6.56 9.91
CA CYS A 114 1.28 6.20 9.82
C CYS A 114 2.02 7.13 8.84
N SER A 115 1.43 7.40 7.67
CA SER A 115 1.99 8.32 6.68
C SER A 115 2.23 9.71 7.27
N VAL A 116 1.26 10.27 7.97
CA VAL A 116 1.35 11.62 8.56
C VAL A 116 2.38 11.64 9.68
N TYR A 117 2.35 10.66 10.57
CA TYR A 117 3.27 10.55 11.71
C TYR A 117 4.73 10.49 11.23
N PHE A 118 5.06 9.55 10.34
CA PHE A 118 6.46 9.35 9.92
C PHE A 118 6.99 10.47 9.02
N SER A 119 6.13 11.19 8.28
CA SER A 119 6.55 12.42 7.59
C SER A 119 6.83 13.58 8.55
N ALA A 120 6.16 13.63 9.71
CA ALA A 120 6.41 14.67 10.72
C ALA A 120 7.69 14.39 11.50
N SER A 121 7.91 13.14 11.94
CA SER A 121 9.10 12.75 12.71
C SER A 121 10.42 13.05 11.98
N LYS A 122 10.43 12.98 10.64
CA LYS A 122 11.62 13.29 9.83
C LYS A 122 11.98 14.78 9.78
N LYS A 123 11.04 15.68 10.11
CA LYS A 123 11.30 17.13 10.15
C LYS A 123 11.90 17.58 11.48
N GLU A 124 11.83 16.74 12.50
CA GLU A 124 12.30 17.04 13.86
C GLU A 124 13.67 16.41 14.18
N ALA A 125 14.20 15.56 13.28
CA ALA A 125 15.52 14.94 13.34
C ALA A 125 16.52 15.65 12.41
#